data_AF-A0A7C9PRH5-F1
#
_entry.id   AF-A0A7C9PRH5-F1
#
_cell.length_a   1.000
_cell.length_b   1.000
_cell.length_c   1.000
_cell.angle_alpha   90.00
_cell.angle_beta   90.00
_cell.angle_gamma   90.00
#
_symmetry.space_group_name_H-M   'P 1'
#
loop_
_entity.id
_entity.type
_entity.pdbx_description
1 polymer ?
#
loop_
_entity_poly.entity_id
_entity_poly.type
_entity_poly.pdbx_seq_one_letter_code
_entity_poly.pdbx_strand_id
1 'polypeptide(L)'
;MDYRLAVLFTVIGPLILLIWAFAQKAEAIQRLLIIYWRVSSILAITVYLMIAALPISFISAMAARILIPASLWFWEDLNEEIDDQSLSPLKLSLTSWRWALTVYMGLGILFQIPSLPCAISEKQALLENPSCRIWLDPPWGFKEIFHATSNDNTLGFLGLVGLLVYVAYFSWFVLVRLGKQGRSATGN
;
A
#
# COMPACT_ATOMS: atom_id res chain seq x y z
N MET A 1 14.97 3.93 4.30
CA MET A 1 13.66 3.84 4.99
C MET A 1 13.78 2.80 6.09
N ASP A 2 13.27 3.08 7.29
CA ASP A 2 13.15 2.03 8.30
C ASP A 2 12.01 1.08 7.92
N TYR A 3 12.37 -0.12 7.46
CA TYR A 3 11.45 -1.18 7.10
C TYR A 3 10.54 -1.60 8.26
N ARG A 4 11.02 -1.51 9.50
CA ARG A 4 10.23 -1.85 10.69
C ARG A 4 9.08 -0.88 10.88
N LEU A 5 9.34 0.40 10.63
CA LEU A 5 8.32 1.45 10.68
C LEU A 5 7.27 1.26 9.59
N ALA A 6 7.69 0.85 8.39
CA ALA A 6 6.77 0.52 7.30
C ALA A 6 5.81 -0.60 7.74
N VAL A 7 6.34 -1.73 8.18
CA VAL A 7 5.53 -2.88 8.63
C VAL A 7 4.60 -2.51 9.78
N LEU A 8 5.07 -1.72 10.74
CA LEU A 8 4.26 -1.26 11.86
C LEU A 8 3.02 -0.49 11.40
N PHE A 9 3.19 0.51 10.55
CA PHE A 9 2.08 1.36 10.11
C PHE A 9 1.23 0.73 9.01
N THR A 10 1.82 -0.04 8.09
CA THR A 10 1.12 -0.54 6.90
C THR A 10 0.56 -1.95 7.07
N VAL A 11 0.96 -2.68 8.11
CA VAL A 11 0.50 -4.06 8.33
C VAL A 11 -0.04 -4.24 9.74
N ILE A 12 0.76 -3.97 10.77
CA ILE A 12 0.41 -4.28 12.16
C ILE A 12 -0.73 -3.36 12.65
N GLY A 13 -0.59 -2.05 12.47
CA GLY A 13 -1.60 -1.05 12.83
C GLY A 13 -2.99 -1.36 12.27
N PRO A 14 -3.17 -1.47 10.93
CA PRO A 14 -4.47 -1.75 10.34
C PRO A 14 -5.00 -3.14 10.72
N LEU A 15 -4.14 -4.12 10.97
CA LEU A 15 -4.58 -5.46 11.39
C LEU A 15 -5.19 -5.42 12.80
N ILE A 16 -4.52 -4.75 13.75
CA ILE A 16 -5.05 -4.56 15.10
C ILE A 16 -6.39 -3.81 15.05
N LEU A 17 -6.46 -2.72 14.29
CA LEU A 17 -7.69 -1.95 14.11
C LEU A 17 -8.81 -2.78 13.48
N LEU A 18 -8.49 -3.66 12.52
CA LEU A 18 -9.49 -4.51 11.86
C LEU A 18 -10.06 -5.54 12.82
N ILE A 19 -9.21 -6.21 13.59
CA ILE A 19 -9.64 -7.17 14.63
C ILE A 19 -10.50 -6.45 15.67
N TRP A 20 -10.09 -5.26 16.10
CA TRP A 20 -10.82 -4.48 17.09
C TRP A 20 -12.19 -3.98 16.56
N ALA A 21 -12.23 -3.51 15.31
CA ALA A 21 -13.46 -3.10 14.65
C ALA A 21 -14.43 -4.27 14.45
N PHE A 22 -13.91 -5.48 14.20
CA PHE A 22 -14.71 -6.70 14.16
C PHE A 22 -15.32 -7.02 15.52
N ALA A 23 -14.51 -6.99 16.59
CA ALA A 23 -14.98 -7.23 17.96
C ALA A 23 -16.06 -6.23 18.41
N GLN A 24 -15.95 -4.96 18.00
CA GLN A 24 -16.93 -3.91 18.30
C GLN A 24 -18.07 -3.80 17.28
N LYS A 25 -18.09 -4.64 16.24
CA LYS A 25 -19.09 -4.58 15.15
C LYS A 25 -19.20 -3.20 14.47
N ALA A 26 -18.08 -2.47 14.38
CA ALA A 26 -18.01 -1.16 13.73
C ALA A 26 -17.91 -1.33 12.20
N GLU A 27 -19.05 -1.47 11.52
CA GLU A 27 -19.10 -1.81 10.08
C GLU A 27 -18.38 -0.80 9.17
N ALA A 28 -18.57 0.51 9.38
CA ALA A 28 -17.89 1.54 8.60
C ALA A 28 -16.35 1.39 8.63
N ILE A 29 -15.82 1.16 9.83
CA ILE A 29 -14.37 0.99 10.06
C ILE A 29 -13.88 -0.31 9.41
N GLN A 30 -14.64 -1.39 9.53
CA GLN A 30 -14.30 -2.66 8.86
C GLN A 30 -14.26 -2.50 7.34
N ARG A 31 -15.27 -1.85 6.75
CA ARG A 31 -15.34 -1.60 5.30
C ARG A 31 -14.17 -0.74 4.84
N LEU A 32 -13.85 0.34 5.55
CA LEU A 32 -12.70 1.20 5.27
C LEU A 32 -11.39 0.41 5.31
N LEU A 33 -11.18 -0.42 6.34
CA LEU A 33 -9.96 -1.22 6.47
C LEU A 33 -9.86 -2.33 5.41
N ILE A 34 -10.98 -2.93 4.99
CA ILE A 34 -11.00 -3.89 3.88
C ILE A 34 -10.61 -3.19 2.56
N ILE A 35 -11.12 -1.99 2.30
CA ILE A 35 -10.71 -1.19 1.13
C ILE A 35 -9.22 -0.88 1.21
N TYR A 36 -8.75 -0.45 2.37
CA TYR A 36 -7.34 -0.20 2.62
C TYR A 36 -6.48 -1.43 2.26
N TRP A 37 -6.82 -2.63 2.74
CA TRP A 37 -6.05 -3.85 2.45
C TRP A 37 -6.02 -4.21 0.97
N ARG A 38 -7.14 -4.00 0.26
CA ARG A 38 -7.19 -4.20 -1.19
C ARG A 38 -6.25 -3.25 -1.90
N VAL A 39 -6.27 -1.97 -1.55
CA VAL A 39 -5.42 -0.95 -2.17
C VAL A 39 -3.95 -1.14 -1.79
N SER A 40 -3.65 -1.41 -0.52
CA SER A 40 -2.29 -1.56 0.01
C SER A 40 -1.60 -2.86 -0.42
N SER A 41 -2.33 -3.82 -1.00
CA SER A 41 -1.76 -5.03 -1.62
C SER A 41 -0.68 -4.73 -2.67
N ILE A 42 -0.71 -3.53 -3.29
CA ILE A 42 0.35 -3.04 -4.18
C ILE A 42 1.72 -2.95 -3.49
N LEU A 43 1.79 -2.78 -2.16
CA LEU A 43 3.06 -2.82 -1.42
C LEU A 43 3.66 -4.23 -1.44
N ALA A 44 2.86 -5.28 -1.25
CA ALA A 44 3.34 -6.66 -1.33
C ALA A 44 3.81 -6.99 -2.76
N ILE A 45 3.04 -6.56 -3.76
CA ILE A 45 3.43 -6.66 -5.18
C ILE A 45 4.77 -5.95 -5.41
N THR A 46 4.92 -4.73 -4.88
CA THR A 46 6.16 -3.95 -4.98
C THR A 46 7.36 -4.68 -4.39
N VAL A 47 7.20 -5.31 -3.21
CA VAL A 47 8.27 -6.11 -2.59
C VAL A 47 8.72 -7.23 -3.54
N TYR A 48 7.77 -7.97 -4.12
CA TYR A 48 8.09 -9.08 -5.03
C TYR A 48 8.78 -8.60 -6.32
N LEU A 49 8.37 -7.45 -6.86
CA LEU A 49 9.03 -6.82 -8.01
C LEU A 49 10.45 -6.36 -7.65
N MET A 50 10.65 -5.79 -6.46
CA MET A 50 11.96 -5.34 -5.97
C MET A 50 12.92 -6.48 -5.69
N ILE A 51 12.43 -7.65 -5.25
CA ILE A 51 13.27 -8.85 -5.07
C ILE A 51 14.00 -9.19 -6.38
N ALA A 52 13.31 -9.12 -7.51
CA ALA A 52 13.88 -9.35 -8.83
C ALA A 52 14.59 -8.12 -9.44
N ALA A 53 14.69 -7.02 -8.69
CA ALA A 53 15.21 -5.73 -9.11
C ALA A 53 14.59 -5.20 -10.42
N LEU A 54 13.26 -5.32 -10.54
CA LEU A 54 12.53 -4.84 -11.72
C LEU A 54 12.27 -3.32 -11.62
N PRO A 55 12.69 -2.50 -12.59
CA PRO A 55 12.53 -1.04 -12.54
C PRO A 55 11.08 -0.56 -12.28
N ILE A 56 10.09 -1.29 -12.79
CA ILE A 56 8.67 -0.97 -12.59
C ILE A 56 8.25 -0.97 -11.10
N SER A 57 9.02 -1.60 -10.22
CA SER A 57 8.78 -1.58 -8.79
C SER A 57 8.88 -0.17 -8.19
N PHE A 58 9.66 0.74 -8.78
CA PHE A 58 9.76 2.13 -8.33
C PHE A 58 8.47 2.90 -8.62
N ILE A 59 7.83 2.62 -9.76
CA ILE A 59 6.52 3.16 -10.11
C ILE A 59 5.45 2.60 -9.18
N SER A 60 5.43 1.28 -8.95
CA SER A 60 4.44 0.67 -8.05
C SER A 60 4.62 1.16 -6.60
N ALA A 61 5.86 1.35 -6.15
CA ALA A 61 6.18 1.94 -4.85
C ALA A 61 5.67 3.38 -4.73
N MET A 62 5.82 4.20 -5.77
CA MET A 62 5.31 5.58 -5.78
C MET A 62 3.78 5.58 -5.79
N ALA A 63 3.17 4.75 -6.63
CA ALA A 63 1.73 4.57 -6.71
C ALA A 63 1.15 4.14 -5.35
N ALA A 64 1.80 3.21 -4.65
CA ALA A 64 1.40 2.77 -3.31
C ALA A 64 1.27 3.95 -2.33
N ARG A 65 2.28 4.83 -2.31
CA ARG A 65 2.32 5.98 -1.39
C ARG A 65 1.25 7.04 -1.68
N ILE A 66 0.72 7.08 -2.91
CA ILE A 66 -0.38 7.97 -3.31
C ILE A 66 -1.73 7.31 -3.06
N LEU A 67 -1.90 6.07 -3.55
CA LEU A 67 -3.17 5.35 -3.52
C LEU A 67 -3.60 4.98 -2.11
N ILE A 68 -2.65 4.65 -1.22
CA ILE A 68 -2.98 4.27 0.15
C ILE A 68 -3.65 5.43 0.92
N PRO A 69 -3.04 6.61 1.06
CA PRO A 69 -3.71 7.74 1.71
C PRO A 69 -4.99 8.13 0.99
N ALA A 70 -5.00 8.13 -0.35
CA ALA A 70 -6.21 8.42 -1.12
C ALA A 70 -7.35 7.47 -0.71
N SER A 71 -7.11 6.16 -0.62
CA SER A 71 -8.12 5.17 -0.23
C SER A 71 -8.70 5.37 1.17
N LEU A 72 -7.94 6.01 2.07
CA LEU A 72 -8.40 6.29 3.43
C LEU A 72 -9.32 7.51 3.49
N TRP A 73 -9.06 8.54 2.68
CA TRP A 73 -9.76 9.83 2.76
C TRP A 73 -10.78 10.05 1.65
N PHE A 74 -10.76 9.24 0.59
CA PHE A 74 -11.57 9.44 -0.60
C PHE A 74 -13.08 9.28 -0.36
N TRP A 75 -13.47 8.29 0.44
CA TRP A 75 -14.86 7.84 0.61
C TRP A 75 -15.67 8.75 1.53
N GLU A 76 -16.67 9.43 0.98
CA GLU A 76 -17.47 10.41 1.71
C GLU A 76 -18.43 9.73 2.69
N ASP A 77 -19.15 8.70 2.23
CA ASP A 77 -20.10 7.92 3.03
C ASP A 77 -19.45 7.30 4.27
N LEU A 78 -18.30 6.64 4.10
CA LEU A 78 -17.57 6.05 5.22
C LEU A 78 -17.00 7.10 6.17
N ASN A 79 -16.57 8.25 5.65
CA ASN A 79 -16.04 9.32 6.51
C ASN A 79 -17.13 9.94 7.36
N GLU A 80 -18.30 10.21 6.80
CA GLU A 80 -19.47 10.73 7.52
C GLU A 80 -19.92 9.73 8.60
N GLU A 81 -20.09 8.45 8.26
CA GLU A 81 -20.51 7.42 9.21
C GLU A 81 -19.51 7.22 10.36
N ILE A 82 -18.21 7.39 10.11
CA ILE A 82 -17.18 7.35 11.17
C ILE A 82 -17.20 8.63 12.01
N ASP A 83 -17.51 9.78 11.41
CA ASP A 83 -17.56 11.05 12.12
C ASP A 83 -18.79 11.16 13.03
N ASP A 84 -19.91 10.56 12.65
CA ASP A 84 -21.12 10.51 13.46
C ASP A 84 -21.03 9.54 14.66
N GLN A 85 -20.05 8.62 14.67
CA GLN A 85 -19.83 7.74 15.81
C GLN A 85 -19.42 8.52 17.06
N SER A 86 -20.00 8.15 18.20
CA SER A 86 -19.61 8.67 19.52
C SER A 86 -18.10 8.48 19.76
N LEU A 87 -17.48 9.42 20.48
CA LEU A 87 -16.06 9.35 20.79
C LEU A 87 -15.73 8.05 21.53
N SER A 88 -14.94 7.19 20.90
CA SER A 88 -14.49 5.90 21.43
C SER A 88 -12.98 5.73 21.23
N PRO A 89 -12.32 4.89 22.06
CA PRO A 89 -10.90 4.58 21.87
C PRO A 89 -10.57 4.03 20.48
N LEU A 90 -11.51 3.29 19.87
CA LEU A 90 -11.38 2.77 18.51
C LEU A 90 -11.40 3.89 17.47
N LYS A 91 -12.36 4.82 17.55
CA LYS A 91 -12.44 5.98 16.65
C LYS A 91 -11.17 6.82 16.76
N LEU A 92 -10.70 7.10 17.98
CA LEU A 92 -9.47 7.86 18.19
C LEU A 92 -8.26 7.15 17.57
N SER A 93 -8.10 5.85 17.86
CA SER A 93 -6.98 5.04 17.35
C SER A 93 -6.98 4.95 15.83
N LEU A 94 -8.16 4.79 15.20
CA LEU A 94 -8.32 4.81 13.75
C LEU A 94 -7.90 6.17 13.17
N THR A 95 -8.41 7.27 13.71
CA THR A 95 -8.11 8.63 13.21
C THR A 95 -6.63 8.96 13.36
N SER A 96 -6.02 8.64 14.50
CA SER A 96 -4.58 8.81 14.72
C SER A 96 -3.76 7.98 13.74
N TRP A 97 -4.15 6.71 13.50
CA TRP A 97 -3.48 5.85 12.54
C TRP A 97 -3.62 6.37 11.09
N ARG A 98 -4.80 6.83 10.68
CA ARG A 98 -5.03 7.41 9.34
C ARG A 98 -4.08 8.59 9.08
N TRP A 99 -3.96 9.50 10.05
CA TRP A 99 -3.05 10.63 9.94
C TRP A 99 -1.58 10.22 9.96
N ALA A 100 -1.19 9.35 10.90
CA ALA A 100 0.17 8.84 10.97
C ALA A 100 0.60 8.17 9.64
N LEU A 101 -0.27 7.34 9.07
CA LEU A 101 -0.02 6.69 7.79
C LEU A 101 0.07 7.70 6.64
N THR A 102 -0.81 8.72 6.62
CA THR A 102 -0.79 9.77 5.60
C THR A 102 0.52 10.56 5.63
N VAL A 103 0.96 10.97 6.82
CA VAL A 103 2.24 11.66 7.02
C VAL A 103 3.41 10.75 6.62
N TYR A 104 3.40 9.48 7.06
CA TYR A 104 4.43 8.51 6.73
C TYR A 104 4.57 8.31 5.21
N MET A 105 3.45 8.15 4.50
CA MET A 105 3.44 8.01 3.04
C MET A 105 3.88 9.29 2.35
N GLY A 106 3.46 10.47 2.82
CA GLY A 106 3.88 11.76 2.29
C GLY A 106 5.38 12.00 2.41
N LEU A 107 5.97 11.74 3.59
CA LEU A 107 7.42 11.75 3.78
C LEU A 107 8.10 10.72 2.87
N GLY A 108 7.48 9.54 2.71
CA GLY A 108 7.96 8.50 1.83
C GLY A 108 8.04 8.94 0.36
N ILE A 109 7.11 9.75 -0.12
CA ILE A 109 7.14 10.34 -1.47
C ILE A 109 8.36 11.26 -1.59
N LEU A 110 8.53 12.18 -0.64
CA LEU A 110 9.66 13.12 -0.66
C LEU A 110 11.01 12.40 -0.73
N PHE A 111 11.18 11.32 0.03
CA PHE A 111 12.40 10.51 -0.01
C PHE A 111 12.54 9.68 -1.29
N GLN A 112 11.44 9.30 -1.94
CA GLN A 112 11.46 8.47 -3.14
C GLN A 112 11.63 9.29 -4.43
N ILE A 113 11.36 10.60 -4.44
CA ILE A 113 11.54 11.45 -5.63
C ILE A 113 12.93 11.28 -6.30
N PRO A 114 14.06 11.28 -5.57
CA PRO A 114 15.38 11.10 -6.17
C PRO A 114 15.59 9.73 -6.84
N SER A 115 14.82 8.70 -6.47
CA SER A 115 14.89 7.37 -7.07
C SER A 115 13.89 7.13 -8.20
N LEU A 116 13.14 8.15 -8.63
CA LEU A 116 12.26 8.05 -9.81
C LEU A 116 13.00 7.70 -11.12
N PRO A 117 14.21 8.22 -11.40
CA PRO A 117 14.96 7.81 -12.59
C PRO A 117 15.26 6.30 -12.64
N CYS A 118 15.32 5.63 -11.48
CA CYS A 118 15.54 4.18 -11.40
C CYS A 118 14.42 3.37 -12.11
N ALA A 119 13.24 3.96 -12.31
CA ALA A 119 12.12 3.30 -12.97
C ALA A 119 12.31 3.08 -14.47
N ILE A 120 13.17 3.87 -15.10
CA ILE A 120 13.45 3.82 -16.55
C ILE A 120 14.86 3.30 -16.86
N SER A 121 15.67 3.05 -15.83
CA SER A 121 17.01 2.49 -15.97
C SER A 121 16.97 1.01 -16.32
N GLU A 122 17.97 0.56 -17.07
CA GLU A 122 18.22 -0.88 -17.22
C GLU A 122 18.60 -1.51 -15.87
N LYS A 123 18.30 -2.80 -15.70
CA LYS A 123 18.54 -3.53 -14.46
C LYS A 123 20.00 -3.44 -13.99
N GLN A 124 20.96 -3.50 -14.92
CA GLN A 124 22.38 -3.41 -14.59
C GLN A 124 22.74 -2.03 -14.01
N ALA A 125 22.33 -0.96 -14.69
CA ALA A 125 22.53 0.41 -14.23
C ALA A 125 21.83 0.71 -12.89
N LEU A 126 20.69 0.04 -12.63
CA LEU A 126 19.97 0.14 -11.36
C LEU A 126 20.77 -0.46 -10.19
N LEU A 127 21.39 -1.63 -10.38
CA LEU A 127 22.19 -2.30 -9.36
C LEU A 127 23.51 -1.58 -9.06
N GLU A 128 24.06 -0.90 -10.06
CA GLU A 128 25.28 -0.10 -9.93
C GLU A 128 25.03 1.26 -9.27
N ASN A 129 23.82 1.80 -9.37
CA ASN A 129 23.45 3.08 -8.76
C ASN A 129 23.09 2.91 -7.27
N PRO A 130 23.88 3.47 -6.33
CA PRO A 130 23.63 3.33 -4.89
C PRO A 130 22.27 3.90 -4.45
N SER A 131 21.82 4.97 -5.10
CA SER A 131 20.55 5.63 -4.80
C SER A 131 19.34 4.79 -5.20
N CYS A 132 19.48 3.89 -6.18
CA CYS A 132 18.46 2.91 -6.54
C CYS A 132 18.56 1.66 -5.66
N ARG A 133 19.77 1.15 -5.49
CA ARG A 133 20.05 -0.10 -4.76
C ARG A 133 19.58 -0.07 -3.31
N ILE A 134 19.70 1.05 -2.61
CA ILE A 134 19.26 1.18 -1.21
C ILE A 134 17.77 0.86 -0.99
N TRP A 135 16.94 0.96 -2.05
CA TRP A 135 15.53 0.60 -1.99
C TRP A 135 15.27 -0.91 -2.10
N LEU A 136 16.25 -1.68 -2.59
CA LEU A 136 16.16 -3.13 -2.80
C LEU A 136 16.61 -3.92 -1.57
N ASP A 137 17.43 -3.33 -0.68
CA ASP A 137 17.94 -4.02 0.50
C ASP A 137 16.82 -4.55 1.43
N PRO A 138 15.74 -3.80 1.74
CA PRO A 138 14.68 -4.35 2.59
C PRO A 138 13.88 -5.50 1.94
N PRO A 139 13.47 -5.43 0.66
CA PRO A 139 12.89 -6.57 -0.06
C PRO A 139 13.80 -7.81 -0.10
N TRP A 140 15.12 -7.63 -0.25
CA TRP A 140 16.06 -8.76 -0.19
C TRP A 140 16.13 -9.37 1.22
N GLY A 141 16.17 -8.55 2.27
CA GLY A 141 16.07 -9.04 3.65
C GLY A 141 14.75 -9.79 3.91
N PHE A 142 13.63 -9.31 3.36
CA PHE A 142 12.35 -10.04 3.42
C PHE A 142 12.45 -11.41 2.72
N LYS A 143 13.06 -11.46 1.54
CA LYS A 143 13.30 -12.73 0.83
C LYS A 143 14.13 -13.69 1.66
N GLU A 144 15.21 -13.24 2.28
CA GLU A 144 16.08 -14.08 3.12
C GLU A 144 15.32 -14.73 4.28
N ILE A 145 14.35 -14.02 4.86
CA ILE A 145 13.55 -14.53 6.00
C ILE A 145 12.44 -15.47 5.54
N PHE A 146 11.68 -15.11 4.50
CA PHE A 146 10.43 -15.80 4.14
C PHE A 146 10.52 -16.68 2.89
N HIS A 147 11.52 -16.46 2.04
CA HIS A 147 11.68 -17.08 0.74
C HIS A 147 13.13 -17.49 0.44
N ALA A 148 13.89 -17.91 1.45
CA ALA A 148 15.33 -18.16 1.37
C ALA A 148 15.75 -19.08 0.20
N THR A 149 14.93 -20.08 -0.12
CA THR A 149 15.19 -21.08 -1.16
C THR A 149 14.60 -20.74 -2.54
N SER A 150 13.85 -19.64 -2.63
CA SER A 150 13.13 -19.27 -3.86
C SER A 150 14.02 -18.49 -4.83
N ASN A 151 13.80 -18.71 -6.13
CA ASN A 151 14.50 -17.99 -7.20
C ASN A 151 13.91 -16.57 -7.36
N ASP A 152 14.79 -15.57 -7.50
CA ASP A 152 14.40 -14.16 -7.68
C ASP A 152 13.49 -13.96 -8.88
N ASN A 153 13.77 -14.61 -10.00
CA ASN A 153 12.98 -14.49 -11.23
C ASN A 153 11.56 -15.02 -11.04
N THR A 154 11.39 -16.11 -10.27
CA THR A 154 10.07 -16.67 -9.95
C THR A 154 9.26 -15.70 -9.10
N LEU A 155 9.87 -15.11 -8.06
CA LEU A 155 9.22 -14.12 -7.21
C LEU A 155 8.88 -12.83 -7.97
N GLY A 156 9.79 -12.36 -8.83
CA GLY A 156 9.55 -11.23 -9.72
C GLY A 156 8.41 -11.48 -10.70
N PHE A 157 8.33 -12.69 -11.27
CA PHE A 157 7.22 -13.09 -12.14
C PHE A 157 5.89 -13.07 -11.39
N LEU A 158 5.82 -13.61 -10.17
CA LEU A 158 4.62 -13.52 -9.33
C LEU A 158 4.24 -12.07 -9.04
N GLY A 159 5.22 -11.19 -8.79
CA GLY A 159 5.02 -9.75 -8.66
C GLY A 159 4.40 -9.14 -9.92
N LEU A 160 4.90 -9.49 -11.12
CA LEU A 160 4.36 -9.01 -12.40
C LEU A 160 2.93 -9.48 -12.63
N VAL A 161 2.64 -10.76 -12.40
CA VAL A 161 1.28 -11.30 -12.51
C VAL A 161 0.34 -10.60 -11.52
N GLY A 162 0.77 -10.43 -10.28
CA GLY A 162 0.03 -9.68 -9.27
C GLY A 162 -0.23 -8.23 -9.68
N LEU A 163 0.75 -7.56 -10.26
CA LEU A 163 0.61 -6.19 -10.77
C LEU A 163 -0.41 -6.12 -11.93
N LEU A 164 -0.37 -7.06 -12.88
CA LEU A 164 -1.33 -7.10 -13.98
C LEU A 164 -2.77 -7.26 -13.47
N VAL A 165 -2.97 -8.19 -12.53
CA VAL A 165 -4.27 -8.40 -11.89
C VAL A 165 -4.72 -7.14 -11.15
N TYR A 166 -3.84 -6.54 -10.35
CA TYR A 166 -4.12 -5.30 -9.62
C TYR A 166 -4.55 -4.18 -10.57
N VAL A 167 -3.78 -3.94 -11.64
CA VAL A 167 -4.08 -2.92 -12.64
C VAL A 167 -5.41 -3.19 -13.33
N ALA A 168 -5.72 -4.43 -13.71
CA ALA A 168 -7.00 -4.77 -14.32
C ALA A 168 -8.20 -4.42 -13.42
N TYR A 169 -8.15 -4.82 -12.14
CA TYR A 169 -9.21 -4.51 -11.17
C TYR A 169 -9.28 -3.01 -10.86
N PHE A 170 -8.13 -2.34 -10.71
CA PHE A 170 -8.07 -0.91 -10.44
C PHE A 170 -8.60 -0.09 -11.61
N SER A 171 -8.22 -0.44 -12.84
CA SER A 171 -8.75 0.19 -14.06
C SER A 171 -10.24 -0.04 -14.22
N TRP A 172 -10.74 -1.26 -13.96
CA TRP A 172 -12.18 -1.52 -13.96
C TRP A 172 -12.91 -0.66 -12.92
N PHE A 173 -12.35 -0.54 -11.71
CA PHE A 173 -12.90 0.31 -10.67
C PHE A 173 -12.98 1.78 -11.12
N VAL A 174 -11.88 2.34 -11.63
CA VAL A 174 -11.80 3.75 -12.05
C VAL A 174 -12.71 4.04 -13.25
N LEU A 175 -12.73 3.17 -14.26
CA LEU A 175 -13.46 3.42 -15.50
C LEU A 175 -14.96 3.12 -15.40
N VAL A 176 -15.36 2.16 -14.57
CA VAL A 176 -16.75 1.68 -14.52
C VAL A 176 -17.43 2.05 -13.21
N ARG A 177 -16.80 1.76 -12.07
CA ARG A 177 -17.45 1.85 -10.76
C ARG A 177 -17.43 3.27 -10.20
N LEU A 178 -16.31 3.98 -10.35
CA LEU A 178 -16.13 5.35 -9.88
C LEU A 178 -17.12 6.32 -10.52
N GLY A 179 -17.34 6.22 -11.84
CA GLY A 179 -18.30 7.07 -12.55
C GLY A 179 -19.76 6.83 -12.15
N LYS A 180 -20.09 5.62 -11.66
CA LYS A 180 -21.45 5.26 -11.24
C LYS A 180 -21.72 5.56 -9.76
N GLN A 181 -20.75 5.30 -8.90
CA GLN A 181 -20.90 5.38 -7.43
C GLN A 181 -20.29 6.65 -6.84
N GLY A 182 -19.54 7.42 -7.64
CA GLY A 182 -18.83 8.60 -7.16
C GLY A 182 -17.91 8.26 -5.98
N ARG A 183 -18.08 9.00 -4.89
CA ARG A 183 -17.31 8.84 -3.65
C ARG A 183 -18.01 7.97 -2.59
N SER A 184 -19.07 7.24 -2.98
CA SER A 184 -19.78 6.28 -2.11
C SER A 184 -19.16 4.89 -2.24
N ALA A 185 -18.65 4.35 -1.13
CA ALA A 185 -18.11 3.00 -1.08
C ALA A 185 -19.20 1.93 -1.18
N THR A 186 -20.39 2.27 -0.69
CA THR A 186 -21.56 1.39 -0.61
C THR A 186 -22.44 1.42 -1.85
N GLY A 187 -22.34 2.46 -2.68
CA GLY A 187 -23.09 2.57 -3.94
C GLY A 187 -24.59 2.78 -3.75
N ASN A 188 -25.00 3.17 -2.54
CA ASN A 188 -26.33 3.69 -2.24
C ASN A 188 -26.40 5.19 -2.54
#